data_AF-A0AA90T5K9-F1
#
_entry.id   AF-A0AA90T5K9-F1
#
_cell.length_a   1.000
_cell.length_b   1.000
_cell.length_c   1.000
_cell.angle_alpha   90.00
_cell.angle_beta   90.00
_cell.angle_gamma   90.00
#
_symmetry.space_group_name_H-M   'P 1'
#
loop_
_entity.id
_entity.type
_entity.pdbx_description
1 polymer ?
#
loop_
_entity_poly.entity_id
_entity_poly.type
_entity_poly.pdbx_seq_one_letter_code
_entity_poly.pdbx_strand_id
1 'polypeptide(L)'
;NPKVLLAKQTVKRVKKRIREMTSRKLPIPMKLRINKLKQYLRGWMGYFALIDTPNVLKNLDSWIRRRLRMCLWKQWKLPRTRVKKLK
;
A
#
# COMPACT_ATOMS: atom_id res chain seq x y z
N ASN A 1 -3.53 -3.98 31.70
CA ASN A 1 -2.81 -3.20 30.66
C ASN A 1 -3.79 -2.66 29.64
N PRO A 2 -3.92 -1.33 29.47
CA PRO A 2 -4.82 -0.76 28.47
C PRO A 2 -4.31 -1.09 27.06
N LYS A 3 -5.20 -1.60 26.19
CA LYS A 3 -4.89 -1.86 24.78
C LYS A 3 -4.99 -0.55 23.99
N VAL A 4 -3.86 -0.08 23.46
CA VAL A 4 -3.84 1.11 22.60
C VAL A 4 -4.32 0.72 21.20
N LEU A 5 -5.52 1.15 20.83
CA LEU A 5 -6.14 0.86 19.54
C LEU A 5 -5.95 2.03 18.55
N LEU A 6 -5.82 1.69 17.26
CA LEU A 6 -5.74 2.69 16.21
C LEU A 6 -7.12 3.33 15.96
N ALA A 7 -7.19 4.66 16.02
CA ALA A 7 -8.41 5.39 15.69
C ALA A 7 -8.88 5.13 14.25
N LYS A 8 -10.19 4.96 14.04
CA LYS A 8 -10.79 4.73 12.71
C LYS A 8 -10.44 5.84 11.71
N GLN A 9 -10.34 7.08 12.18
CA GLN A 9 -9.98 8.23 11.34
C GLN A 9 -8.53 8.14 10.82
N THR A 10 -7.60 7.64 11.63
CA THR A 10 -6.21 7.40 11.24
C THR A 10 -6.13 6.35 10.12
N VAL A 11 -6.90 5.27 10.21
CA VAL A 11 -7.00 4.25 9.15
C VAL A 11 -7.49 4.87 7.83
N LYS A 12 -8.48 5.77 7.89
CA LYS A 12 -9.00 6.45 6.70
C LYS A 12 -7.92 7.35 6.08
N ARG A 13 -7.17 8.11 6.89
CA ARG A 13 -6.10 9.00 6.43
C ARG A 13 -4.96 8.22 5.76
N VAL A 14 -4.47 7.15 6.39
CA VAL A 14 -3.38 6.33 5.81
C VAL A 14 -3.82 5.68 4.49
N LYS A 15 -5.05 5.15 4.42
CA LYS A 15 -5.60 4.59 3.18
C LYS A 15 -5.74 5.65 2.10
N LYS A 16 -6.18 6.87 2.42
CA LYS A 16 -6.26 7.98 1.45
C LYS A 16 -4.87 8.28 0.87
N ARG A 17 -3.85 8.44 1.71
CA ARG A 17 -2.50 8.77 1.26
C ARG A 17 -1.88 7.66 0.40
N ILE A 18 -2.05 6.41 0.79
CA ILE A 18 -1.63 5.25 -0.02
C ILE A 18 -2.35 5.23 -1.36
N ARG A 19 -3.65 5.54 -1.40
CA ARG A 19 -4.44 5.59 -2.65
C ARG A 19 -3.89 6.61 -3.64
N GLU A 20 -3.48 7.78 -3.16
CA GLU A 20 -2.83 8.82 -3.96
C GLU A 20 -1.51 8.30 -4.55
N MET A 21 -0.62 7.76 -3.72
CA MET A 21 0.70 7.24 -4.15
C MET A 21 0.60 6.06 -5.13
N THR A 22 -0.42 5.22 -4.95
CA THR A 22 -0.70 4.05 -5.80
C THR A 22 -1.82 4.33 -6.81
N SER A 23 -2.02 5.59 -7.21
CA SER A 23 -3.04 5.93 -8.21
C SER A 23 -2.65 5.40 -9.59
N ARG A 24 -3.55 4.66 -10.25
CA ARG A 24 -3.38 4.18 -11.63
C ARG A 24 -3.19 5.31 -12.66
N LYS A 25 -3.55 6.56 -12.32
CA LYS A 25 -3.41 7.71 -13.22
C LYS A 25 -1.98 8.25 -13.28
N LEU A 26 -1.15 7.97 -12.27
CA LEU A 26 0.23 8.49 -12.23
C LEU A 26 1.14 7.76 -13.25
N PRO A 27 1.85 8.48 -14.14
CA PRO A 27 2.75 7.89 -15.14
C PRO A 27 4.14 7.64 -14.55
N ILE A 28 4.23 6.89 -13.44
CA ILE A 28 5.50 6.61 -12.75
C ILE A 28 5.83 5.12 -12.72
N PRO A 29 7.13 4.75 -12.80
CA PRO A 29 7.57 3.37 -12.70
C PRO A 29 7.16 2.71 -11.38
N MET A 30 6.92 1.38 -11.41
CA MET A 30 6.56 0.61 -10.22
C MET A 30 7.60 0.73 -9.10
N LYS A 31 8.90 0.72 -9.43
CA LYS A 31 9.99 0.90 -8.46
C LYS A 31 9.85 2.21 -7.69
N LEU A 32 9.54 3.30 -8.37
CA LEU A 32 9.34 4.61 -7.74
C LEU A 32 8.10 4.63 -6.84
N ARG A 33 7.01 3.97 -7.23
CA ARG A 33 5.82 3.81 -6.37
C ARG A 33 6.15 3.07 -5.08
N ILE A 34 6.87 1.95 -5.19
CA ILE A 34 7.28 1.13 -4.04
C ILE A 34 8.19 1.95 -3.12
N ASN A 35 9.14 2.70 -3.66
CA ASN A 35 10.03 3.55 -2.86
C ASN A 35 9.26 4.64 -2.09
N LYS A 36 8.36 5.38 -2.76
CA LYS A 36 7.49 6.38 -2.11
C LYS A 36 6.64 5.77 -1.01
N LEU A 37 6.06 4.60 -1.28
CA LEU A 37 5.25 3.87 -0.33
C LEU A 37 6.08 3.38 0.87
N LYS A 38 7.28 2.84 0.65
CA LYS A 38 8.21 2.38 1.68
C LYS A 38 8.62 3.53 2.62
N GLN A 39 8.97 4.68 2.06
CA GLN A 39 9.31 5.87 2.84
C GLN A 39 8.15 6.31 3.74
N TYR A 40 6.94 6.41 3.18
CA TYR A 40 5.75 6.79 3.93
C TYR A 40 5.40 5.78 5.03
N LEU A 41 5.38 4.48 4.70
CA LEU A 41 5.05 3.42 5.65
C LEU A 41 6.07 3.32 6.79
N ARG A 42 7.35 3.57 6.53
CA ARG A 42 8.38 3.56 7.58
C ARG A 42 8.12 4.64 8.62
N GLY A 43 7.82 5.87 8.21
CA GLY A 43 7.47 6.95 9.14
C GLY A 43 6.17 6.69 9.88
N TRP A 44 5.15 6.18 9.18
CA TRP A 44 3.86 5.85 9.78
C TRP A 44 3.97 4.73 10.82
N MET A 45 4.72 3.67 10.53
CA MET A 45 4.97 2.58 11.48
C MET A 45 5.78 3.03 12.69
N GLY A 46 6.74 3.94 12.52
CA GLY A 46 7.50 4.49 13.65
C GLY A 46 6.61 5.25 14.64
N TYR A 47 5.68 6.06 14.13
CA TYR A 47 4.73 6.81 14.98
C TYR A 47 3.72 5.91 15.70
N PHE A 48 3.30 4.82 15.06
CA PHE A 48 2.29 3.89 15.59
C PHE A 48 2.87 2.59 16.17
N ALA A 49 4.16 2.57 16.51
CA ALA A 49 4.87 1.36 16.96
C ALA A 49 4.29 0.75 18.25
N LEU A 50 3.67 1.56 19.11
CA LEU A 50 3.10 1.14 20.41
C LEU A 50 1.67 0.58 20.31
N ILE A 51 1.11 0.48 19.10
CA ILE A 51 -0.28 0.06 18.90
C ILE A 51 -0.37 -1.46 18.81
N ASP A 52 -1.26 -2.03 19.63
CA ASP A 52 -1.56 -3.47 19.64
C ASP A 52 -2.74 -3.79 18.69
N THR A 53 -2.51 -3.68 17.37
CA THR A 53 -3.53 -3.99 16.34
C THR A 53 -3.01 -4.80 15.14
N PRO A 54 -2.54 -6.04 15.34
CA PRO A 54 -1.94 -6.86 14.27
C PRO A 54 -2.90 -7.13 13.09
N ASN A 55 -4.18 -7.34 13.37
CA ASN A 55 -5.19 -7.60 12.33
C ASN A 55 -5.41 -6.39 11.41
N VAL A 56 -5.36 -5.16 11.95
CA VAL A 56 -5.52 -3.94 11.14
C VAL A 56 -4.34 -3.78 10.19
N LEU A 57 -3.12 -4.04 10.67
CA LEU A 57 -1.90 -3.99 9.86
C LEU A 57 -1.92 -5.05 8.75
N LYS A 58 -2.29 -6.30 9.07
CA LYS A 58 -2.41 -7.38 8.08
C LYS A 58 -3.41 -7.04 6.97
N ASN A 59 -4.56 -6.49 7.35
CA ASN A 59 -5.58 -6.04 6.39
C ASN A 59 -5.10 -4.86 5.54
N LEU A 60 -4.35 -3.92 6.13
CA LEU A 60 -3.77 -2.80 5.41
C LEU A 60 -2.72 -3.27 4.39
N ASP A 61 -1.84 -4.20 4.77
CA ASP A 61 -0.82 -4.77 3.90
C ASP A 61 -1.44 -5.52 2.71
N SER A 62 -2.42 -6.39 2.96
CA SER A 62 -3.16 -7.08 1.89
C SER A 62 -3.82 -6.07 0.92
N TRP A 63 -4.43 -5.02 1.48
CA TRP A 63 -5.03 -3.95 0.69
C TRP A 63 -3.99 -3.19 -0.16
N ILE A 64 -2.82 -2.89 0.39
CA ILE A 64 -1.68 -2.28 -0.33
C ILE A 64 -1.24 -3.16 -1.50
N ARG A 65 -0.99 -4.47 -1.26
CA ARG A 65 -0.54 -5.40 -2.31
C ARG A 65 -1.55 -5.49 -3.45
N ARG A 66 -2.86 -5.52 -3.13
CA ARG A 66 -3.92 -5.48 -4.16
C ARG A 66 -3.81 -4.23 -5.03
N ARG A 67 -3.49 -3.07 -4.46
CA ARG A 67 -3.31 -1.83 -5.23
C ARG A 67 -2.05 -1.85 -6.08
N LEU A 68 -0.95 -2.38 -5.59
CA LEU A 68 0.26 -2.51 -6.41
C LEU A 68 0.03 -3.46 -7.60
N ARG A 69 -0.66 -4.58 -7.39
CA ARG A 69 -1.07 -5.49 -8.47
C ARG A 69 -1.94 -4.80 -9.52
N MET A 70 -2.88 -3.95 -9.11
CA MET A 70 -3.71 -3.20 -10.06
C MET A 70 -2.90 -2.23 -10.92
N CYS A 71 -1.87 -1.60 -10.35
CA CYS A 71 -0.97 -0.71 -11.07
C CYS A 71 -0.09 -1.50 -12.05
N LEU A 72 0.42 -2.64 -11.62
CA LEU A 72 1.24 -3.52 -12.44
C LEU A 72 0.44 -4.09 -13.62
N TRP A 73 -0.79 -4.53 -13.37
CA TRP A 73 -1.71 -5.00 -14.40
C TRP A 73 -2.02 -3.94 -15.45
N LYS A 74 -2.21 -2.69 -15.04
CA LYS A 74 -2.38 -1.56 -15.96
C LYS A 74 -1.12 -1.32 -16.80
N GLN A 75 0.05 -1.45 -16.19
CA GLN A 75 1.33 -1.30 -16.90
C GLN A 75 1.52 -2.41 -17.95
N TRP A 76 1.07 -3.63 -17.67
CA TRP A 76 1.06 -4.75 -18.62
C TRP A 76 -0.15 -4.67 -19.55
N LYS A 77 -0.10 -3.74 -20.52
CA LYS A 77 -1.18 -3.52 -21.47
C LYS A 77 -1.45 -4.75 -22.36
N LEU A 78 -0.40 -5.44 -22.80
CA LEU A 78 -0.50 -6.53 -23.78
C LEU A 78 -0.63 -7.92 -23.11
N PRO A 79 -1.46 -8.84 -23.64
CA PRO A 79 -1.59 -10.21 -23.12
C PRO A 79 -0.26 -10.96 -23.07
N ARG A 80 0.56 -10.88 -24.13
CA ARG A 80 1.90 -11.48 -24.17
C ARG A 80 2.81 -11.03 -23.04
N THR A 81 2.72 -9.76 -22.64
CA THR A 81 3.50 -9.20 -21.53
C THR A 81 3.02 -9.75 -20.19
N ARG A 82 1.71 -9.92 -20.01
CA ARG A 82 1.14 -10.52 -18.80
C ARG A 82 1.59 -11.96 -18.65
N VAL A 83 1.45 -12.77 -19.69
CA VAL A 83 1.91 -14.19 -19.68
C VAL A 83 3.40 -14.27 -19.35
N LYS A 84 4.24 -13.47 -20.01
CA LYS A 84 5.69 -13.45 -19.75
C LYS A 84 6.05 -13.02 -18.31
N LYS A 85 5.23 -12.21 -17.66
CA LYS A 85 5.50 -11.68 -16.31
C LYS A 85 4.81 -12.46 -15.18
N LEU A 86 3.91 -13.38 -15.52
CA LEU A 86 3.20 -14.26 -14.58
C LEU A 86 3.74 -15.69 -14.59
N LYS A 87 4.53 -16.06 -15.61
CA LYS A 87 5.42 -17.21 -15.59
C LYS A 87 6.57 -16.93 -14.62
#